data_AF-A0A9W8C4K9-F1
#
_entry.id   AF-A0A9W8C4K9-F1
#
_cell.length_a   1.000
_cell.length_b   1.000
_cell.length_c   1.000
_cell.angle_alpha   90.00
_cell.angle_beta   90.00
_cell.angle_gamma   90.00
#
_symmetry.space_group_name_H-M   'P 1'
#
loop_
_entity.id
_entity.type
_entity.pdbx_description
1 polymer ?
#
loop_
_entity_poly.entity_id
_entity_poly.type
_entity_poly.pdbx_seq_one_letter_code
_entity_poly.pdbx_strand_id
1 'polypeptide(L)'
;MSQPWRCPTVLLCIYGFFCSHRPLEPFLIPFLMGPDKNLTETEVVNEIYPFWTYSYLILLFPVFLATDYLRYKPVLILQAASFIVTYSMLVKAQGVPAMQLLEFFFGLATATEVAYYSYIYSVVDPSHYQTVTGLCRSVTLLGSAIGSLTGQILVSVAHVRLFYLSVITLASSCIAFVAPLFLPLPSKSLFFHQREGSAQDEASLEPMNGSQLHGTFVDSEAEMQPGAHERTAMMDGKSSSGLLEVLKMLWTDFLQCYSSSTLLTWSVWWALSTCGYLQVINYAQALWEKILSSSDHQIYNGFVETISTLLGAFAAFVVSFIKVSWAMWGELALFIFSVVIAVSVYLMVTIRNIWVCYTSYLLFRATYMLLITIAT
;
A
#
# COMPACT_ATOMS: atom_id res chain seq x y z
N MET A 1 31.91 2.59 -9.31
CA MET A 1 31.10 1.39 -9.01
C MET A 1 29.81 1.84 -8.35
N SER A 2 28.70 1.82 -9.09
CA SER A 2 27.36 2.14 -8.54
C SER A 2 26.98 1.09 -7.51
N GLN A 3 26.66 1.50 -6.28
CA GLN A 3 26.23 0.55 -5.26
C GLN A 3 24.96 -0.19 -5.71
N PRO A 4 24.89 -1.53 -5.55
CA PRO A 4 23.87 -2.37 -6.17
C PRO A 4 22.43 -2.02 -5.77
N TRP A 5 22.22 -1.39 -4.62
CA TRP A 5 20.90 -0.98 -4.12
C TRP A 5 20.38 0.36 -4.70
N ARG A 6 21.25 1.20 -5.27
CA ARG A 6 20.86 2.54 -5.75
C ARG A 6 19.96 2.48 -6.98
N CYS A 7 20.25 1.58 -7.92
CA CYS A 7 19.46 1.44 -9.15
C CYS A 7 18.02 0.95 -8.87
N PRO A 8 17.81 -0.13 -8.09
CA PRO A 8 16.46 -0.53 -7.65
C PRO A 8 15.72 0.57 -6.89
N THR A 9 16.42 1.31 -6.02
CA THR A 9 15.83 2.43 -5.27
C THR A 9 15.31 3.53 -6.19
N VAL A 10 16.08 3.93 -7.21
CA VAL A 10 15.66 4.95 -8.18
C VAL A 10 14.44 4.48 -8.98
N LEU A 11 14.44 3.22 -9.43
CA LEU A 11 13.30 2.65 -10.15
C LEU A 11 12.04 2.58 -9.27
N LEU A 12 12.17 2.22 -7.99
CA LEU A 12 11.07 2.25 -7.03
C LEU A 12 10.56 3.66 -6.80
N CYS A 13 11.44 4.66 -6.68
CA CYS A 13 11.03 6.06 -6.56
C CYS A 13 10.27 6.53 -7.80
N ILE A 14 10.74 6.21 -9.01
CA ILE A 14 10.03 6.54 -10.26
C ILE A 14 8.65 5.88 -10.24
N TYR A 15 8.59 4.58 -9.93
CA TYR A 15 7.34 3.84 -9.83
C TYR A 15 6.36 4.49 -8.85
N GLY A 16 6.79 4.71 -7.60
CA GLY A 16 5.97 5.30 -6.55
C GLY A 16 5.51 6.72 -6.90
N PHE A 17 6.39 7.54 -7.48
CA PHE A 17 6.04 8.88 -7.93
C PHE A 17 4.89 8.85 -8.95
N PHE A 18 5.04 8.07 -10.03
CA PHE A 18 4.08 8.06 -11.13
C PHE A 18 2.79 7.30 -10.79
N CYS A 19 2.83 6.33 -9.87
CA CYS A 19 1.63 5.72 -9.29
C CYS A 19 0.85 6.71 -8.41
N SER A 20 1.53 7.59 -7.69
CA SER A 20 0.90 8.63 -6.86
C SER A 20 0.55 9.91 -7.63
N HIS A 21 1.18 10.16 -8.78
CA HIS A 21 0.92 11.32 -9.62
C HIS A 21 -0.43 11.20 -10.35
N ARG A 22 -1.49 11.62 -9.67
CA ARG A 22 -2.89 11.49 -10.13
C ARG A 22 -3.62 12.83 -10.18
N PRO A 23 -3.38 13.67 -11.21
CA PRO A 23 -3.99 15.00 -11.30
C PRO A 23 -5.52 15.02 -11.32
N LEU A 24 -6.16 13.93 -11.75
CA LEU A 24 -7.61 13.83 -11.75
C LEU A 24 -8.20 13.66 -10.34
N GLU A 25 -7.46 13.08 -9.40
CA GLU A 25 -8.02 12.59 -8.12
C GLU A 25 -8.77 13.66 -7.33
N PRO A 26 -8.30 14.92 -7.18
CA PRO A 26 -9.06 15.99 -6.51
C PRO A 26 -10.34 16.41 -7.22
N PHE A 27 -10.54 15.97 -8.45
CA PHE A 27 -11.68 16.27 -9.32
C PHE A 27 -12.45 15.03 -9.74
N LEU A 28 -12.22 13.87 -9.12
CA LEU A 28 -12.84 12.61 -9.52
C LEU A 28 -14.37 12.67 -9.40
N ILE A 29 -14.91 13.13 -8.27
CA ILE A 29 -16.35 13.32 -8.09
C ILE A 29 -16.94 14.30 -9.12
N PRO A 30 -16.39 15.53 -9.30
CA PRO A 30 -16.80 16.42 -10.39
C PRO A 30 -16.73 15.78 -11.79
N PHE A 31 -15.75 14.92 -12.05
CA PHE A 31 -15.62 14.24 -13.34
C PHE A 31 -16.69 13.15 -13.54
N LEU A 32 -16.99 12.37 -12.50
CA LEU A 32 -18.02 11.32 -12.53
C LEU A 32 -19.44 11.90 -12.64
N MET A 33 -19.70 13.04 -12.00
CA MET A 33 -21.01 13.69 -12.04
C MET A 33 -21.14 14.75 -13.15
N GLY A 34 -20.02 15.14 -13.75
CA GLY A 34 -19.97 16.07 -14.87
C GLY A 34 -20.47 15.46 -16.19
N PRO A 35 -20.49 16.25 -17.28
CA PRO A 35 -21.08 15.86 -18.56
C PRO A 35 -20.37 14.66 -19.23
N ASP A 36 -19.12 14.40 -18.87
CA ASP A 36 -18.33 13.29 -19.42
C ASP A 36 -18.86 11.91 -19.01
N LYS A 37 -19.42 11.79 -17.80
CA LYS A 37 -19.91 10.52 -17.22
C LYS A 37 -21.39 10.55 -16.85
N ASN A 38 -21.88 11.72 -16.47
CA ASN A 38 -23.29 12.00 -16.21
C ASN A 38 -23.93 11.02 -15.21
N LEU A 39 -23.21 10.74 -14.12
CA LEU A 39 -23.68 9.90 -13.02
C LEU A 39 -24.23 10.77 -11.88
N THR A 40 -25.19 10.23 -11.14
CA THR A 40 -25.75 10.90 -9.96
C THR A 40 -24.87 10.69 -8.73
N GLU A 41 -24.98 11.61 -7.75
CA GLU A 41 -24.31 11.46 -6.44
C GLU A 41 -24.65 10.11 -5.80
N THR A 42 -25.91 9.69 -5.90
CA THR A 42 -26.39 8.44 -5.32
C THR A 42 -25.75 7.21 -5.96
N GLU A 43 -25.60 7.18 -7.29
CA GLU A 43 -24.93 6.08 -7.99
C GLU A 43 -23.45 6.03 -7.61
N VAL A 44 -22.75 7.17 -7.58
CA VAL A 44 -21.33 7.22 -7.25
C VAL A 44 -21.07 6.77 -5.81
N VAL A 45 -21.79 7.35 -4.84
CA VAL A 45 -21.56 7.13 -3.41
C VAL A 45 -22.07 5.77 -2.92
N ASN A 46 -23.23 5.30 -3.41
CA ASN A 46 -23.89 4.11 -2.88
C ASN A 46 -23.73 2.86 -3.76
N GLU A 47 -23.53 3.02 -5.08
CA GLU A 47 -23.46 1.87 -5.99
C GLU A 47 -22.04 1.61 -6.50
N ILE A 48 -21.21 2.64 -6.67
CA ILE A 48 -19.87 2.53 -7.24
C ILE A 48 -18.81 2.40 -6.14
N TYR A 49 -18.66 3.39 -5.26
CA TYR A 49 -17.60 3.40 -4.25
C TYR A 49 -17.56 2.18 -3.32
N PRO A 50 -18.69 1.56 -2.91
CA PRO A 50 -18.63 0.34 -2.09
C PRO A 50 -17.91 -0.83 -2.77
N PHE A 51 -17.89 -0.90 -4.11
CA PHE A 51 -17.17 -1.96 -4.83
C PHE A 51 -15.68 -1.92 -4.55
N TRP A 52 -15.08 -0.73 -4.44
CA TRP A 52 -13.68 -0.60 -4.04
C TRP A 52 -13.45 -1.19 -2.66
N THR A 53 -14.26 -0.82 -1.67
CA THR A 53 -14.12 -1.30 -0.28
C THR A 53 -14.25 -2.82 -0.18
N TYR A 54 -15.28 -3.41 -0.79
CA TYR A 54 -15.53 -4.84 -0.70
C TYR A 54 -14.53 -5.66 -1.52
N SER A 55 -14.17 -5.19 -2.71
CA SER A 55 -13.13 -5.86 -3.51
C SER A 55 -11.78 -5.79 -2.81
N TYR A 56 -11.39 -4.65 -2.26
CA TYR A 56 -10.16 -4.50 -1.48
C TYR A 56 -10.13 -5.47 -0.30
N LEU A 57 -11.21 -5.56 0.48
CA LEU A 57 -11.33 -6.51 1.61
C LEU A 57 -11.13 -7.96 1.17
N ILE A 58 -11.82 -8.39 0.11
CA ILE A 58 -11.74 -9.77 -0.39
C ILE A 58 -10.35 -10.07 -0.96
N LEU A 59 -9.72 -9.09 -1.61
CA LEU A 59 -8.43 -9.24 -2.28
C LEU A 59 -7.23 -9.15 -1.34
N LEU A 60 -7.35 -8.51 -0.17
CA LEU A 60 -6.27 -8.38 0.82
C LEU A 60 -5.64 -9.73 1.18
N PHE A 61 -6.45 -10.73 1.51
CA PHE A 61 -5.97 -12.05 1.92
C PHE A 61 -5.23 -12.81 0.79
N PRO A 62 -5.81 -13.00 -0.43
CA PRO A 62 -5.10 -13.68 -1.50
C PRO A 62 -3.88 -12.89 -1.99
N VAL A 63 -3.96 -11.56 -2.05
CA VAL A 63 -2.81 -10.73 -2.44
C VAL A 63 -1.69 -10.81 -1.41
N PHE A 64 -1.99 -10.82 -0.11
CA PHE A 64 -0.98 -11.00 0.94
C PHE A 64 -0.19 -12.30 0.75
N LEU A 65 -0.88 -13.43 0.55
CA LEU A 65 -0.23 -14.72 0.30
C LEU A 65 0.54 -14.73 -1.03
N ALA A 66 -0.07 -14.20 -2.09
CA ALA A 66 0.53 -14.13 -3.42
C ALA A 66 1.78 -13.23 -3.44
N THR A 67 1.81 -12.18 -2.63
CA THR A 67 2.94 -11.23 -2.56
C THR A 67 4.22 -11.92 -2.13
N ASP A 68 4.16 -12.77 -1.11
CA ASP A 68 5.33 -13.54 -0.69
C ASP A 68 5.64 -14.68 -1.66
N TYR A 69 4.61 -15.41 -2.10
CA TYR A 69 4.78 -16.55 -3.02
C TYR A 69 5.42 -16.14 -4.35
N LEU A 70 4.96 -15.04 -4.95
CA LEU A 70 5.44 -14.53 -6.25
C LEU A 70 6.69 -13.65 -6.13
N ARG A 71 7.26 -13.50 -4.94
CA ARG A 71 8.47 -12.69 -4.69
C ARG A 71 8.31 -11.22 -5.12
N TYR A 72 7.18 -10.61 -4.74
CA TYR A 72 6.87 -9.18 -4.81
C TYR A 72 6.81 -8.52 -6.22
N LYS A 73 7.80 -8.74 -7.11
CA LYS A 73 7.89 -8.08 -8.44
C LYS A 73 6.65 -8.29 -9.32
N PRO A 74 6.12 -9.53 -9.50
CA PRO A 74 4.90 -9.73 -10.29
C PRO A 74 3.69 -8.99 -9.71
N VAL A 75 3.65 -8.81 -8.39
CA VAL A 75 2.56 -8.08 -7.71
C VAL A 75 2.66 -6.58 -7.97
N LEU A 76 3.87 -6.01 -8.09
CA LEU A 76 4.06 -4.61 -8.54
C LEU A 76 3.59 -4.39 -9.97
N ILE A 77 3.91 -5.34 -10.86
CA ILE A 77 3.47 -5.29 -12.26
C ILE A 77 1.94 -5.41 -12.33
N LEU A 78 1.35 -6.30 -11.52
CA LEU A 78 -0.09 -6.44 -11.39
C LEU A 78 -0.73 -5.13 -10.91
N GLN A 79 -0.20 -4.51 -9.86
CA GLN A 79 -0.66 -3.22 -9.34
C GLN A 79 -0.67 -2.15 -10.44
N ALA A 80 0.44 -2.02 -11.17
CA ALA A 80 0.59 -1.04 -12.24
C ALA A 80 -0.38 -1.30 -13.40
N ALA A 81 -0.56 -2.56 -13.79
CA ALA A 81 -1.51 -2.96 -14.82
C ALA A 81 -2.95 -2.65 -14.39
N SER A 82 -3.30 -2.91 -13.12
CA SER A 82 -4.60 -2.58 -12.56
C SER A 82 -4.90 -1.08 -12.64
N PHE A 83 -3.94 -0.20 -12.31
CA PHE A 83 -4.12 1.24 -12.51
C PHE A 83 -4.33 1.63 -13.98
N ILE A 84 -3.59 1.04 -14.92
CA ILE A 84 -3.80 1.29 -16.36
C ILE A 84 -5.22 0.89 -16.77
N VAL A 85 -5.71 -0.27 -16.33
CA VAL A 85 -7.08 -0.73 -16.61
C VAL A 85 -8.10 0.25 -16.02
N THR A 86 -7.96 0.60 -14.74
CA THR A 86 -8.81 1.58 -14.05
C THR A 86 -8.91 2.89 -14.84
N TYR A 87 -7.79 3.54 -15.14
CA TYR A 87 -7.82 4.84 -15.83
C TYR A 87 -8.18 4.74 -17.31
N SER A 88 -7.89 3.62 -17.98
CA SER A 88 -8.35 3.37 -19.36
C SER A 88 -9.87 3.24 -19.43
N MET A 89 -10.46 2.53 -18.46
CA MET A 89 -11.91 2.45 -18.29
C MET A 89 -12.49 3.82 -17.93
N LEU A 90 -11.82 4.57 -17.05
CA LEU A 90 -12.28 5.91 -16.67
C LEU A 90 -12.32 6.86 -17.87
N VAL A 91 -11.40 6.73 -18.83
CA VAL A 91 -11.42 7.54 -20.06
C VAL A 91 -12.52 7.09 -21.03
N LYS A 92 -12.72 5.78 -21.23
CA LYS A 92 -13.54 5.26 -22.35
C LYS A 92 -14.91 4.72 -21.98
N ALA A 93 -15.03 4.06 -20.83
CA ALA A 93 -16.22 3.32 -20.46
C ALA A 93 -17.29 4.23 -19.84
N GLN A 94 -18.56 3.84 -19.94
CA GLN A 94 -19.69 4.62 -19.46
C GLN A 94 -20.66 3.73 -18.68
N GLY A 95 -21.42 4.36 -17.78
CA GLY A 95 -22.45 3.70 -16.97
C GLY A 95 -21.92 3.04 -15.69
N VAL A 96 -22.86 2.79 -14.77
CA VAL A 96 -22.58 2.28 -13.42
C VAL A 96 -21.83 0.94 -13.42
N PRO A 97 -22.21 -0.10 -14.21
CA PRO A 97 -21.51 -1.39 -14.16
C PRO A 97 -20.04 -1.30 -14.57
N ALA A 98 -19.74 -0.40 -15.51
CA ALA A 98 -18.35 -0.17 -15.93
C ALA A 98 -17.55 0.52 -14.81
N MET A 99 -18.15 1.47 -14.09
CA MET A 99 -17.49 2.12 -12.95
C MET A 99 -17.32 1.17 -11.77
N GLN A 100 -18.26 0.26 -11.52
CA GLN A 100 -18.12 -0.81 -10.51
C GLN A 100 -16.94 -1.74 -10.82
N LEU A 101 -16.80 -2.15 -12.09
CA LEU A 101 -15.66 -2.96 -12.52
C LEU A 101 -14.34 -2.17 -12.44
N LEU A 102 -14.36 -0.88 -12.74
CA LEU A 102 -13.22 0.02 -12.55
C LEU A 102 -12.78 0.06 -11.07
N GLU A 103 -13.73 0.21 -10.15
CA GLU A 103 -13.46 0.24 -8.70
C GLU A 103 -12.94 -1.11 -8.20
N PHE A 104 -13.36 -2.23 -8.80
CA PHE A 104 -12.75 -3.53 -8.53
C PHE A 104 -11.25 -3.56 -8.87
N PHE A 105 -10.87 -3.05 -10.05
CA PHE A 105 -9.45 -2.97 -10.44
C PHE A 105 -8.68 -1.97 -9.58
N PHE A 106 -9.31 -0.86 -9.16
CA PHE A 106 -8.70 0.08 -8.23
C PHE A 106 -8.51 -0.54 -6.84
N GLY A 107 -9.47 -1.37 -6.38
CA GLY A 107 -9.37 -2.16 -5.16
C GLY A 107 -8.24 -3.19 -5.23
N LEU A 108 -8.05 -3.84 -6.38
CA LEU A 108 -6.90 -4.72 -6.63
C LEU A 108 -5.57 -3.96 -6.59
N ALA A 109 -5.51 -2.77 -7.20
CA ALA A 109 -4.32 -1.91 -7.15
C ALA A 109 -4.00 -1.45 -5.70
N THR A 110 -5.03 -1.21 -4.90
CA THR A 110 -4.88 -0.86 -3.47
C THR A 110 -4.41 -2.07 -2.65
N ALA A 111 -4.98 -3.26 -2.88
CA ALA A 111 -4.58 -4.50 -2.22
C ALA A 111 -3.11 -4.86 -2.44
N THR A 112 -2.61 -4.56 -3.63
CA THR A 112 -1.25 -4.91 -4.08
C THR A 112 -0.19 -3.90 -3.64
N GLU A 113 -0.57 -2.75 -3.06
CA GLU A 113 0.36 -1.72 -2.58
C GLU A 113 1.31 -2.23 -1.48
N VAL A 114 0.89 -3.21 -0.69
CA VAL A 114 1.74 -3.86 0.33
C VAL A 114 3.02 -4.43 -0.29
N ALA A 115 2.97 -4.87 -1.55
CA ALA A 115 4.13 -5.38 -2.27
C ALA A 115 5.18 -4.29 -2.53
N TYR A 116 4.79 -3.02 -2.67
CA TYR A 116 5.74 -1.92 -2.92
C TYR A 116 6.70 -1.73 -1.76
N TYR A 117 6.19 -1.62 -0.54
CA TYR A 117 7.05 -1.50 0.64
C TYR A 117 7.76 -2.80 0.98
N SER A 118 7.11 -3.95 0.78
CA SER A 118 7.72 -5.26 1.04
C SER A 118 8.89 -5.55 0.07
N TYR A 119 8.78 -5.12 -1.18
CA TYR A 119 9.85 -5.26 -2.16
C TYR A 119 11.12 -4.53 -1.71
N ILE A 120 11.02 -3.32 -1.12
CA ILE A 120 12.17 -2.57 -0.59
C ILE A 120 12.99 -3.44 0.36
N TYR A 121 12.34 -4.13 1.28
CA TYR A 121 13.00 -4.98 2.28
C TYR A 121 13.58 -6.27 1.71
N SER A 122 13.21 -6.65 0.49
CA SER A 122 13.75 -7.84 -0.18
C SER A 122 15.04 -7.59 -0.98
N VAL A 123 15.31 -6.34 -1.38
CA VAL A 123 16.44 -6.00 -2.27
C VAL A 123 17.44 -5.01 -1.67
N VAL A 124 17.08 -4.31 -0.59
CA VAL A 124 17.96 -3.35 0.09
C VAL A 124 18.62 -4.03 1.28
N ASP A 125 19.83 -3.61 1.65
CA ASP A 125 20.46 -4.08 2.89
C ASP A 125 19.76 -3.46 4.12
N PRO A 126 19.64 -4.19 5.26
CA PRO A 126 19.00 -3.68 6.46
C PRO A 126 19.53 -2.33 6.97
N SER A 127 20.82 -2.05 6.73
CA SER A 127 21.47 -0.77 7.09
C SER A 127 20.86 0.45 6.39
N HIS A 128 20.14 0.26 5.27
CA HIS A 128 19.57 1.33 4.46
C HIS A 128 18.03 1.35 4.46
N TYR A 129 17.35 0.42 5.17
CA TYR A 129 15.88 0.32 5.17
C TYR A 129 15.17 1.63 5.51
N GLN A 130 15.55 2.27 6.61
CA GLN A 130 14.90 3.52 7.02
C GLN A 130 15.08 4.63 5.98
N THR A 131 16.27 4.73 5.39
CA THR A 131 16.57 5.77 4.39
C THR A 131 15.81 5.52 3.09
N VAL A 132 15.81 4.29 2.58
CA VAL A 132 15.13 3.96 1.32
C VAL A 132 13.62 4.00 1.48
N THR A 133 13.06 3.44 2.57
CA THR A 133 11.63 3.53 2.85
C THR A 133 11.19 4.98 3.03
N GLY A 134 11.96 5.78 3.77
CA GLY A 134 11.70 7.22 3.94
C GLY A 134 11.71 7.97 2.60
N LEU A 135 12.69 7.69 1.74
CA LEU A 135 12.76 8.28 0.39
C LEU A 135 11.56 7.87 -0.47
N CYS A 136 11.24 6.57 -0.54
CA CYS A 136 10.11 6.07 -1.31
C CYS A 136 8.78 6.66 -0.85
N ARG A 137 8.54 6.77 0.47
CA ARG A 137 7.36 7.44 1.04
C ARG A 137 7.34 8.94 0.73
N SER A 138 8.48 9.61 0.79
CA SER A 138 8.56 11.05 0.47
C SER A 138 8.22 11.30 -1.00
N VAL A 139 8.69 10.43 -1.89
CA VAL A 139 8.44 10.52 -3.33
C VAL A 139 6.98 10.22 -3.69
N THR A 140 6.33 9.26 -3.02
CA THR A 140 4.88 9.01 -3.22
C THR A 140 4.03 10.20 -2.75
N LEU A 141 4.33 10.77 -1.58
CA LEU A 141 3.68 11.99 -1.09
C LEU A 141 3.91 13.17 -2.03
N LEU A 142 5.14 13.34 -2.53
CA LEU A 142 5.46 14.38 -3.51
C LEU A 142 4.71 14.16 -4.83
N GLY A 143 4.61 12.93 -5.32
CA GLY A 143 3.83 12.58 -6.50
C GLY A 143 2.36 12.94 -6.35
N SER A 144 1.76 12.62 -5.20
CA SER A 144 0.38 13.00 -4.88
C SER A 144 0.20 14.52 -4.83
N ALA A 145 1.04 15.24 -4.09
CA ALA A 145 0.97 16.69 -3.98
C ALA A 145 1.17 17.41 -5.33
N ILE A 146 2.17 16.99 -6.12
CA ILE A 146 2.40 17.52 -7.48
C ILE A 146 1.23 17.18 -8.39
N GLY A 147 0.68 15.97 -8.29
CA GLY A 147 -0.50 15.56 -9.03
C GLY A 147 -1.68 16.49 -8.76
N SER A 148 -2.05 16.65 -7.49
CA SER A 148 -3.16 17.52 -7.08
C SER A 148 -2.94 18.98 -7.47
N LEU A 149 -1.72 19.50 -7.31
CA LEU A 149 -1.37 20.87 -7.69
C LEU A 149 -1.44 21.06 -9.21
N THR A 150 -0.91 20.11 -9.97
CA THR A 150 -0.96 20.12 -11.44
C THR A 150 -2.40 20.09 -11.93
N GLY A 151 -3.23 19.21 -11.37
CA GLY A 151 -4.66 19.17 -11.67
C GLY A 151 -5.35 20.51 -11.41
N GLN A 152 -5.08 21.11 -10.25
CA GLN A 152 -5.66 22.41 -9.90
C GLN A 152 -5.21 23.53 -10.83
N ILE A 153 -3.91 23.63 -11.15
CA ILE A 153 -3.40 24.66 -12.07
C ILE A 153 -4.01 24.49 -13.46
N LEU A 154 -4.08 23.26 -13.96
CA LEU A 154 -4.66 22.97 -15.28
C LEU A 154 -6.14 23.36 -15.36
N VAL A 155 -6.93 23.08 -14.32
CA VAL A 155 -8.36 23.43 -14.27
C VAL A 155 -8.57 24.93 -14.06
N SER A 156 -7.85 25.54 -13.11
CA SER A 156 -8.12 26.92 -12.67
C SER A 156 -7.48 28.00 -13.53
N VAL A 157 -6.27 27.76 -14.07
CA VAL A 157 -5.49 28.75 -14.85
C VAL A 157 -5.57 28.45 -16.34
N ALA A 158 -5.41 27.19 -16.73
CA ALA A 158 -5.39 26.79 -18.14
C ALA A 158 -6.77 26.39 -18.69
N HIS A 159 -7.81 26.37 -17.85
CA HIS A 159 -9.18 25.99 -18.20
C HIS A 159 -9.28 24.65 -18.94
N VAL A 160 -8.41 23.70 -18.59
CA VAL A 160 -8.36 22.37 -19.19
C VAL A 160 -9.55 21.54 -18.68
N ARG A 161 -10.24 20.87 -19.61
CA ARG A 161 -11.35 19.96 -19.29
C ARG A 161 -10.88 18.78 -18.44
N LEU A 162 -11.71 18.34 -17.50
CA LEU A 162 -11.43 17.22 -16.59
C LEU A 162 -11.08 15.91 -17.33
N PHE A 163 -11.65 15.70 -18.51
CA PHE A 163 -11.27 14.61 -19.41
C PHE A 163 -9.75 14.52 -19.64
N TYR A 164 -9.06 15.64 -19.88
CA TYR A 164 -7.62 15.62 -20.12
C TYR A 164 -6.81 15.34 -18.85
N LEU A 165 -7.31 15.72 -17.66
CA LEU A 165 -6.69 15.31 -16.39
C LEU A 165 -6.74 13.78 -16.23
N SER A 166 -7.83 13.15 -16.68
CA SER A 166 -7.94 11.68 -16.74
C SER A 166 -6.90 11.07 -17.67
N VAL A 167 -6.71 11.67 -18.85
CA VAL A 167 -5.67 11.23 -19.82
C VAL A 167 -4.25 11.41 -19.24
N ILE A 168 -3.95 12.51 -18.55
CA ILE A 168 -2.64 12.74 -17.91
C ILE A 168 -2.41 11.71 -16.79
N THR A 169 -3.46 11.38 -16.02
CA THR A 169 -3.39 10.37 -14.97
C THR A 169 -3.10 8.99 -15.57
N LEU A 170 -3.80 8.62 -16.65
CA LEU A 170 -3.52 7.39 -17.40
C LEU A 170 -2.08 7.35 -17.94
N ALA A 171 -1.59 8.45 -18.52
CA ALA A 171 -0.21 8.55 -18.99
C ALA A 171 0.80 8.34 -17.85
N SER A 172 0.53 8.90 -16.68
CA SER A 172 1.35 8.68 -15.47
C SER A 172 1.36 7.20 -15.08
N SER A 173 0.21 6.52 -15.08
CA SER A 173 0.12 5.08 -14.81
C SER A 173 0.89 4.23 -15.84
N CYS A 174 0.85 4.60 -17.12
CA CYS A 174 1.64 3.94 -18.16
C CYS A 174 3.15 4.07 -17.93
N ILE A 175 3.63 5.25 -17.51
CA ILE A 175 5.03 5.47 -17.16
C ILE A 175 5.40 4.64 -15.92
N ALA A 176 4.53 4.62 -14.91
CA ALA A 176 4.74 3.81 -13.70
C ALA A 176 4.91 2.33 -14.05
N PHE A 177 4.11 1.78 -14.96
CA PHE A 177 4.19 0.37 -15.37
C PHE A 177 5.55 -0.05 -15.94
N VAL A 178 6.31 0.88 -16.55
CA VAL A 178 7.61 0.57 -17.16
C VAL A 178 8.68 0.31 -16.09
N ALA A 179 8.67 1.04 -14.97
CA ALA A 179 9.73 0.97 -13.97
C ALA A 179 9.88 -0.41 -13.30
N PRO A 180 8.80 -1.09 -12.85
CA PRO A 180 8.90 -2.44 -12.27
C PRO A 180 9.44 -3.50 -13.21
N LEU A 181 9.35 -3.34 -14.53
CA LEU A 181 9.85 -4.34 -15.48
C LEU A 181 11.37 -4.52 -15.37
N PHE A 182 12.09 -3.43 -15.07
CA PHE A 182 13.54 -3.40 -14.93
C PHE A 182 14.03 -3.73 -13.52
N LEU A 183 13.13 -3.95 -12.55
CA LEU A 183 13.50 -4.33 -11.21
C LEU A 183 14.09 -5.76 -11.15
N PRO A 184 15.12 -6.03 -10.35
CA PRO A 184 15.64 -7.39 -10.17
C PRO A 184 14.58 -8.30 -9.52
N LEU A 185 14.60 -9.59 -9.85
CA LEU A 185 13.79 -10.58 -9.13
C LEU A 185 14.47 -10.89 -7.79
N PRO A 186 13.82 -10.63 -6.65
CA PRO A 186 14.42 -10.98 -5.36
C PRO A 186 14.54 -12.49 -5.24
N SER A 187 15.65 -12.94 -4.66
CA SER A 187 16.01 -14.36 -4.53
C SER A 187 15.41 -15.03 -3.30
N LYS A 188 15.01 -14.25 -2.29
CA LYS A 188 14.44 -14.75 -1.03
C LYS A 188 13.01 -14.22 -0.84
N SER A 189 12.11 -15.09 -0.39
CA SER A 189 10.79 -14.71 0.16
C SER A 189 10.77 -15.00 1.65
N LEU A 190 9.85 -14.36 2.37
CA LEU A 190 9.81 -14.34 3.83
C LEU A 190 9.27 -15.67 4.41
N PHE A 191 8.29 -16.29 3.73
CA PHE A 191 7.62 -17.51 4.20
C PHE A 191 7.91 -18.75 3.34
N PHE A 192 7.81 -18.63 2.01
CA PHE A 192 7.85 -19.80 1.13
C PHE A 192 9.26 -20.28 0.76
N HIS A 193 10.26 -19.40 0.72
CA HIS A 193 11.59 -19.72 0.16
C HIS A 193 12.74 -19.72 1.17
N GLN A 194 12.49 -19.54 2.48
CA GLN A 194 13.55 -19.72 3.50
C GLN A 194 14.01 -21.19 3.62
N ARG A 195 13.09 -22.14 3.41
CA ARG A 195 13.32 -23.56 3.71
C ARG A 195 14.26 -24.28 2.74
N GLU A 196 14.39 -23.77 1.51
CA GLU A 196 15.33 -24.35 0.52
C GLU A 196 16.79 -24.01 0.85
N GLY A 197 17.04 -22.83 1.47
CA GLY A 197 18.38 -22.45 1.93
C GLY A 197 18.81 -23.20 3.19
N SER A 198 17.92 -23.34 4.17
CA SER A 198 18.23 -24.06 5.41
C SER A 198 18.48 -25.56 5.20
N ALA A 199 17.82 -26.18 4.21
CA ALA A 199 18.05 -27.59 3.86
C ALA A 199 19.38 -27.83 3.12
N GLN A 200 19.94 -26.81 2.46
CA GLN A 200 21.28 -26.87 1.85
C GLN A 200 22.40 -26.50 2.83
N ASP A 201 22.14 -25.59 3.78
CA ASP A 201 23.10 -25.22 4.83
C ASP A 201 23.25 -26.33 5.89
N GLU A 202 22.20 -27.10 6.19
CA GLU A 202 22.31 -28.29 7.07
C GLU A 202 23.04 -29.47 6.39
N ALA A 203 23.07 -29.52 5.05
CA ALA A 203 23.78 -30.55 4.30
C ALA A 203 25.27 -30.26 4.07
N SER A 204 25.75 -29.06 4.46
CA SER A 204 27.14 -28.61 4.25
C SER A 204 27.95 -28.45 5.55
N LEU A 205 27.37 -28.80 6.70
CA LEU A 205 28.09 -28.90 7.98
C LEU A 205 28.64 -30.33 8.18
N GLU A 206 29.80 -30.61 7.60
CA GLU A 206 30.62 -31.74 8.05
C GLU A 206 31.15 -31.48 9.48
N PRO A 207 31.07 -32.44 10.41
CA PRO A 207 31.67 -32.29 11.73
C PRO A 207 33.18 -32.60 11.67
N MET A 208 34.02 -31.57 11.70
CA MET A 208 35.47 -31.73 11.91
C MET A 208 35.80 -31.90 13.41
N ASN A 209 36.08 -33.15 13.77
CA ASN A 209 37.02 -33.72 14.76
C ASN A 209 37.38 -32.98 16.07
N GLY A 210 37.23 -33.72 17.18
CA GLY A 210 38.04 -33.62 18.39
C GLY A 210 38.26 -35.02 19.01
N SER A 211 39.50 -35.50 18.95
CA SER A 211 39.93 -36.83 19.40
C SER A 211 39.93 -36.99 20.93
N GLN A 212 39.57 -38.17 21.46
CA GLN A 212 40.47 -39.10 22.18
C GLN A 212 39.76 -40.30 22.88
N LEU A 213 40.42 -41.46 22.77
CA LEU A 213 40.55 -42.59 23.71
C LEU A 213 39.52 -43.75 23.74
N HIS A 214 39.97 -44.84 23.08
CA HIS A 214 40.19 -46.20 23.62
C HIS A 214 39.00 -47.16 23.81
N GLY A 215 39.06 -48.31 23.12
CA GLY A 215 38.19 -49.46 23.37
C GLY A 215 38.16 -50.46 22.20
N THR A 216 39.11 -51.38 22.22
CA THR A 216 39.36 -52.53 21.32
C THR A 216 38.14 -53.44 21.07
N PHE A 217 38.01 -54.03 19.85
CA PHE A 217 37.87 -55.49 19.57
C PHE A 217 37.03 -55.85 18.30
N VAL A 218 37.72 -56.51 17.36
CA VAL A 218 37.35 -57.62 16.44
C VAL A 218 36.56 -57.38 15.14
N ASP A 219 37.31 -57.46 14.04
CA ASP A 219 37.13 -58.15 12.74
C ASP A 219 35.76 -58.74 12.32
N SER A 220 35.32 -58.39 11.11
CA SER A 220 35.00 -59.37 10.04
C SER A 220 34.79 -58.70 8.68
N GLU A 221 35.39 -59.34 7.67
CA GLU A 221 35.46 -58.97 6.27
C GLU A 221 34.24 -59.45 5.43
N ALA A 222 34.17 -58.92 4.20
CA ALA A 222 33.44 -59.42 3.01
C ALA A 222 31.92 -59.08 2.95
N GLU A 223 31.29 -58.68 1.84
CA GLU A 223 31.45 -59.00 0.41
C GLU A 223 30.95 -57.86 -0.52
N MET A 224 31.17 -58.14 -1.81
CA MET A 224 31.16 -57.32 -3.02
C MET A 224 29.78 -57.17 -3.69
N GLN A 225 29.56 -56.00 -4.31
CA GLN A 225 28.99 -55.80 -5.67
C GLN A 225 27.46 -55.67 -5.94
N PRO A 226 27.03 -55.15 -7.12
CA PRO A 226 26.16 -53.98 -7.22
C PRO A 226 24.81 -54.26 -7.90
N GLY A 227 23.77 -53.47 -7.57
CA GLY A 227 22.45 -53.61 -8.15
C GLY A 227 21.86 -52.27 -8.60
N ALA A 228 21.91 -52.02 -9.91
CA ALA A 228 21.12 -50.98 -10.55
C ALA A 228 19.64 -51.39 -10.54
N HIS A 229 18.76 -50.54 -10.01
CA HIS A 229 17.41 -50.42 -10.55
C HIS A 229 16.82 -49.03 -10.28
N GLU A 230 16.59 -48.34 -11.39
CA GLU A 230 15.46 -47.45 -11.66
C GLU A 230 15.24 -46.24 -10.74
N ARG A 231 15.79 -45.12 -11.22
CA ARG A 231 15.19 -43.79 -11.06
C ARG A 231 13.78 -43.80 -11.67
N THR A 232 12.77 -44.02 -10.85
CA THR A 232 11.41 -43.61 -11.19
C THR A 232 11.19 -42.24 -10.58
N ALA A 233 11.28 -41.23 -11.43
CA ALA A 233 10.88 -39.87 -11.11
C ALA A 233 9.40 -39.87 -10.69
N MET A 234 9.13 -39.60 -9.42
CA MET A 234 7.85 -39.06 -8.98
C MET A 234 8.02 -37.56 -8.74
N MET A 235 7.97 -36.81 -9.85
CA MET A 235 7.39 -35.47 -9.82
C MET A 235 5.88 -35.66 -9.69
N ASP A 236 5.35 -35.56 -8.47
CA ASP A 236 4.04 -34.95 -8.25
C ASP A 236 3.76 -34.73 -6.76
N GLY A 237 3.25 -33.56 -6.39
CA GLY A 237 2.55 -33.36 -5.10
C GLY A 237 3.18 -32.51 -3.99
N LYS A 238 4.28 -31.76 -4.21
CA LYS A 238 4.92 -30.95 -3.12
C LYS A 238 4.40 -29.52 -2.90
N SER A 239 3.47 -29.02 -3.73
CA SER A 239 3.03 -27.61 -3.61
C SER A 239 1.92 -27.37 -2.59
N SER A 240 1.04 -28.34 -2.32
CA SER A 240 -0.12 -28.16 -1.43
C SER A 240 0.23 -28.30 0.05
N SER A 241 1.26 -29.08 0.39
CA SER A 241 1.74 -29.22 1.77
C SER A 241 2.38 -27.94 2.29
N GLY A 242 3.12 -27.21 1.45
CA GLY A 242 3.76 -25.94 1.81
C GLY A 242 2.78 -24.82 2.12
N LEU A 243 1.72 -24.65 1.31
CA LEU A 243 0.72 -23.60 1.54
C LEU A 243 -0.10 -23.86 2.80
N LEU A 244 -0.52 -25.12 3.05
CA LEU A 244 -1.26 -25.47 4.25
C LEU A 244 -0.40 -25.27 5.52
N GLU A 245 0.90 -25.55 5.45
CA GLU A 245 1.82 -25.34 6.56
C GLU A 245 2.05 -23.85 6.85
N VAL A 246 2.21 -23.02 5.81
CA VAL A 246 2.28 -21.56 5.97
C VAL A 246 0.98 -21.00 6.55
N LEU A 247 -0.19 -21.46 6.08
CA LEU A 247 -1.49 -21.04 6.64
C LEU A 247 -1.63 -21.45 8.11
N LYS A 248 -1.18 -22.64 8.49
CA LYS A 248 -1.15 -23.08 9.89
C LYS A 248 -0.24 -22.20 10.74
N MET A 249 0.95 -21.88 10.25
CA MET A 249 1.90 -21.00 10.95
C MET A 249 1.32 -19.59 11.14
N LEU A 250 0.79 -18.99 10.07
CA LEU A 250 0.12 -17.67 10.14
C LEU A 250 -1.06 -17.68 11.11
N TRP A 251 -1.83 -18.77 11.18
CA TRP A 251 -2.93 -18.91 12.12
C TRP A 251 -2.45 -19.01 13.57
N THR A 252 -1.38 -19.77 13.82
CA THR A 252 -0.77 -19.87 15.14
C THR A 252 -0.20 -18.52 15.59
N ASP A 253 0.54 -17.84 14.72
CA ASP A 253 1.09 -16.51 15.01
C ASP A 253 -0.03 -15.49 15.26
N PHE A 254 -1.10 -15.53 14.46
CA PHE A 254 -2.28 -14.68 14.65
C PHE A 254 -2.89 -14.89 16.05
N LEU A 255 -3.16 -16.14 16.43
CA LEU A 255 -3.70 -16.45 17.76
C LEU A 255 -2.77 -15.99 18.88
N GLN A 256 -1.45 -16.19 18.73
CA GLN A 256 -0.47 -15.77 19.72
C GLN A 256 -0.40 -14.24 19.85
N CYS A 257 -0.37 -13.51 18.74
CA CYS A 257 -0.33 -12.04 18.75
C CYS A 257 -1.57 -11.46 19.42
N TYR A 258 -2.76 -11.95 19.06
CA TYR A 258 -4.02 -11.45 19.59
C TYR A 258 -4.41 -12.01 20.97
N SER A 259 -3.61 -12.91 21.52
CA SER A 259 -3.71 -13.31 22.93
C SER A 259 -3.19 -12.21 23.88
N SER A 260 -2.35 -11.29 23.38
CA SER A 260 -1.89 -10.13 24.15
C SER A 260 -2.96 -9.02 24.14
N SER A 261 -3.48 -8.67 25.32
CA SER A 261 -4.48 -7.60 25.44
C SER A 261 -3.97 -6.26 24.90
N THR A 262 -2.69 -5.94 25.11
CA THR A 262 -2.10 -4.70 24.59
C THR A 262 -2.10 -4.67 23.06
N LEU A 263 -1.69 -5.76 22.41
CA LEU A 263 -1.69 -5.84 20.95
C LEU A 263 -3.11 -5.77 20.39
N LEU A 264 -4.05 -6.48 21.02
CA LEU A 264 -5.45 -6.43 20.61
C LEU A 264 -6.03 -5.01 20.70
N THR A 265 -5.79 -4.29 21.80
CA THR A 265 -6.25 -2.90 21.97
C THR A 265 -5.69 -1.98 20.90
N TRP A 266 -4.37 -2.06 20.64
CA TRP A 266 -3.74 -1.25 19.61
C TRP A 266 -4.25 -1.62 18.21
N SER A 267 -4.41 -2.89 17.87
CA SER A 267 -4.96 -3.31 16.58
C SER A 267 -6.39 -2.82 16.36
N VAL A 268 -7.25 -2.89 17.38
CA VAL A 268 -8.62 -2.36 17.29
C VAL A 268 -8.61 -0.85 17.08
N TRP A 269 -7.76 -0.13 17.83
CA TRP A 269 -7.60 1.31 17.66
C TRP A 269 -7.12 1.68 16.25
N TRP A 270 -6.10 0.99 15.75
CA TRP A 270 -5.56 1.19 14.40
C TRP A 270 -6.62 0.91 13.32
N ALA A 271 -7.38 -0.17 13.47
CA ALA A 271 -8.46 -0.51 12.54
C ALA A 271 -9.55 0.57 12.52
N LEU A 272 -10.04 1.01 13.69
CA LEU A 272 -11.08 2.04 13.78
C LEU A 272 -10.60 3.41 13.29
N SER A 273 -9.38 3.80 13.69
CA SER A 273 -8.75 5.07 13.30
C SER A 273 -8.53 5.14 11.79
N THR A 274 -7.94 4.09 11.21
CA THR A 274 -7.71 4.00 9.76
C THR A 274 -9.03 3.94 8.99
N CYS A 275 -10.02 3.19 9.47
CA CYS A 275 -11.35 3.14 8.88
C CYS A 275 -12.00 4.53 8.85
N GLY A 276 -12.01 5.25 9.97
CA GLY A 276 -12.53 6.61 10.05
C GLY A 276 -11.81 7.57 9.10
N TYR A 277 -10.48 7.45 9.00
CA TYR A 277 -9.70 8.22 8.04
C TYR A 277 -10.08 7.95 6.59
N LEU A 278 -10.11 6.68 6.19
CA LEU A 278 -10.50 6.26 4.84
C LEU A 278 -11.92 6.71 4.50
N GLN A 279 -12.85 6.65 5.46
CA GLN A 279 -14.22 7.12 5.26
C GLN A 279 -14.27 8.63 4.99
N VAL A 280 -13.56 9.45 5.77
CA VAL A 280 -13.55 10.91 5.55
C VAL A 280 -12.91 11.25 4.21
N ILE A 281 -11.75 10.68 3.87
CA ILE A 281 -11.08 11.04 2.60
C ILE A 281 -11.90 10.60 1.37
N ASN A 282 -12.56 9.44 1.42
CA ASN A 282 -13.32 8.93 0.28
C ASN A 282 -14.59 9.74 0.00
N TYR A 283 -15.23 10.28 1.04
CA TYR A 283 -16.50 10.99 0.91
C TYR A 283 -16.38 12.52 1.06
N ALA A 284 -15.20 13.06 1.38
CA ALA A 284 -14.99 14.50 1.50
C ALA A 284 -15.32 15.25 0.21
N GLN A 285 -14.92 14.73 -0.95
CA GLN A 285 -15.20 15.36 -2.24
C GLN A 285 -16.69 15.35 -2.58
N ALA A 286 -17.41 14.27 -2.27
CA ALA A 286 -18.86 14.22 -2.43
C ALA A 286 -19.56 15.26 -1.53
N LEU A 287 -19.09 15.42 -0.29
CA LEU A 287 -19.56 16.46 0.61
C LEU A 287 -19.28 17.87 0.06
N TRP A 288 -18.08 18.12 -0.48
CA TRP A 288 -17.71 19.41 -1.08
C TRP A 288 -18.61 19.76 -2.25
N GLU A 289 -18.86 18.80 -3.14
CA GLU A 289 -19.72 18.99 -4.31
C GLU A 289 -21.18 19.30 -3.93
N LYS A 290 -21.65 18.73 -2.81
CA LYS A 290 -22.97 19.05 -2.23
C LYS A 290 -23.05 20.44 -1.58
N ILE A 291 -21.92 20.95 -1.08
CA ILE A 291 -21.86 22.30 -0.47
C ILE A 291 -21.71 23.37 -1.56
N LEU A 292 -20.84 23.13 -2.54
CA LEU A 292 -20.57 24.01 -3.66
C LEU A 292 -20.42 23.17 -4.94
N SER A 293 -21.41 23.24 -5.83
CA SER A 293 -21.33 22.48 -7.08
C SER A 293 -20.26 23.05 -8.02
N SER A 294 -19.46 22.16 -8.56
CA SER A 294 -18.43 22.41 -9.56
C SER A 294 -18.96 22.85 -10.92
N SER A 295 -20.25 22.60 -11.21
CA SER A 295 -20.89 23.04 -12.47
C SER A 295 -21.03 24.56 -12.54
N ASP A 296 -21.28 25.21 -11.40
CA ASP A 296 -21.63 26.62 -11.33
C ASP A 296 -20.49 27.49 -10.78
N HIS A 297 -19.52 26.89 -10.08
CA HIS A 297 -18.50 27.61 -9.33
C HIS A 297 -17.10 27.04 -9.54
N GLN A 298 -16.09 27.90 -9.40
CA GLN A 298 -14.71 27.49 -9.38
C GLN A 298 -14.39 26.75 -8.06
N ILE A 299 -13.89 25.52 -8.19
CA ILE A 299 -13.52 24.66 -7.06
C ILE A 299 -12.00 24.64 -6.83
N TYR A 300 -11.59 24.44 -5.57
CA TYR A 300 -10.18 24.47 -5.14
C TYR A 300 -9.69 23.16 -4.51
N ASN A 301 -10.38 22.05 -4.81
CA ASN A 301 -10.10 20.73 -4.25
C ASN A 301 -8.63 20.33 -4.36
N GLY A 302 -7.98 20.59 -5.51
CA GLY A 302 -6.58 20.21 -5.71
C GLY A 302 -5.60 21.04 -4.88
N PHE A 303 -5.88 22.32 -4.60
CA PHE A 303 -5.07 23.07 -3.63
C PHE A 303 -5.24 22.52 -2.22
N VAL A 304 -6.47 22.19 -1.83
CA VAL A 304 -6.78 21.61 -0.51
C VAL A 304 -6.06 20.27 -0.32
N GLU A 305 -6.14 19.37 -1.30
CA GLU A 305 -5.41 18.09 -1.26
C GLU A 305 -3.89 18.29 -1.20
N THR A 306 -3.35 19.22 -2.00
CA THR A 306 -1.91 19.56 -1.99
C THR A 306 -1.46 20.04 -0.61
N ILE A 307 -2.16 21.05 -0.06
CA ILE A 307 -1.83 21.63 1.24
C ILE A 307 -2.00 20.59 2.35
N SER A 308 -3.06 19.77 2.30
CA SER A 308 -3.30 18.72 3.29
C SER A 308 -2.16 17.69 3.33
N THR A 309 -1.65 17.31 2.14
CA THR A 309 -0.57 16.34 1.98
C THR A 309 0.75 16.90 2.52
N LEU A 310 1.08 18.14 2.14
CA LEU A 310 2.28 18.82 2.61
C LEU A 310 2.24 19.08 4.12
N LEU A 311 1.08 19.50 4.63
CA LEU A 311 0.89 19.76 6.06
C LEU A 311 0.98 18.47 6.86
N GLY A 312 0.41 17.37 6.38
CA GLY A 312 0.54 16.04 6.99
C GLY A 312 1.99 15.56 7.04
N ALA A 313 2.73 15.71 5.94
CA ALA A 313 4.16 15.38 5.89
C ALA A 313 4.98 16.25 6.86
N PHE A 314 4.70 17.55 6.91
CA PHE A 314 5.33 18.46 7.86
C PHE A 314 5.01 18.10 9.31
N ALA A 315 3.76 17.72 9.61
CA ALA A 315 3.36 17.31 10.95
C ALA A 315 4.14 16.06 11.41
N ALA A 316 4.22 15.03 10.55
CA ALA A 316 5.02 13.83 10.82
C ALA A 316 6.51 14.17 11.03
N PHE A 317 7.05 15.08 10.22
CA PHE A 317 8.42 15.56 10.38
C PHE A 317 8.62 16.28 11.72
N VAL A 318 7.70 17.16 12.14
CA VAL A 318 7.79 17.86 13.43
C VAL A 318 7.79 16.88 14.60
N VAL A 319 6.94 15.85 14.60
CA VAL A 319 6.90 14.82 15.65
C VAL A 319 8.25 14.14 15.82
N SER A 320 9.00 13.93 14.72
CA SER A 320 10.32 13.29 14.77
C SER A 320 11.38 14.07 15.57
N PHE A 321 11.18 15.38 15.80
CA PHE A 321 12.07 16.21 16.63
C PHE A 321 11.56 16.41 18.06
N ILE A 322 10.30 16.06 18.34
CA ILE A 322 9.69 16.25 19.65
C ILE A 322 10.18 15.16 20.61
N LYS A 323 11.02 15.56 21.57
CA LYS A 323 11.51 14.69 22.65
C LYS A 323 10.52 14.69 23.82
N VAL A 324 9.39 14.01 23.65
CA VAL A 324 8.37 13.83 24.70
C VAL A 324 8.31 12.36 25.11
N SER A 325 8.12 12.10 26.41
CA SER A 325 7.83 10.74 26.88
C SER A 325 6.40 10.38 26.49
N TRP A 326 6.25 9.76 25.32
CA TRP A 326 4.96 9.29 24.82
C TRP A 326 4.31 8.23 25.71
N ALA A 327 5.10 7.54 26.55
CA ALA A 327 4.58 6.65 27.58
C ALA A 327 3.75 7.37 28.65
N MET A 328 4.03 8.64 28.95
CA MET A 328 3.28 9.44 29.93
C MET A 328 2.22 10.33 29.30
N TRP A 329 2.52 10.93 28.14
CA TRP A 329 1.66 11.94 27.51
C TRP A 329 0.88 11.41 26.31
N GLY A 330 1.16 10.20 25.84
CA GLY A 330 0.56 9.61 24.65
C GLY A 330 -0.96 9.51 24.75
N GLU A 331 -1.49 8.99 25.86
CA GLU A 331 -2.94 8.85 26.04
C GLU A 331 -3.66 10.21 26.03
N LEU A 332 -3.08 11.22 26.69
CA LEU A 332 -3.63 12.58 26.68
C LEU A 332 -3.58 13.18 25.28
N ALA A 333 -2.48 13.02 24.56
CA ALA A 333 -2.33 13.49 23.18
C ALA A 333 -3.35 12.81 22.26
N LEU A 334 -3.52 11.49 22.38
CA LEU A 334 -4.52 10.71 21.66
C LEU A 334 -5.93 11.25 21.90
N PHE A 335 -6.30 11.51 23.15
CA PHE A 335 -7.59 12.09 23.50
C PHE A 335 -7.80 13.47 22.86
N ILE A 336 -6.83 14.39 23.04
CA ILE A 336 -6.93 15.77 22.52
C ILE A 336 -7.06 15.76 20.99
N PHE A 337 -6.18 15.03 20.29
CA PHE A 337 -6.21 14.97 18.84
C PHE A 337 -7.46 14.27 18.30
N SER A 338 -7.99 13.27 19.01
CA SER A 338 -9.27 12.64 18.65
C SER A 338 -10.44 13.63 18.77
N VAL A 339 -10.45 14.48 19.81
CA VAL A 339 -11.46 15.55 19.97
C VAL A 339 -11.34 16.57 18.82
N VAL A 340 -10.13 16.99 18.46
CA VAL A 340 -9.90 17.91 17.33
C VAL A 340 -10.38 17.30 16.01
N ILE A 341 -10.11 16.01 15.76
CA ILE A 341 -10.62 15.28 14.60
C ILE A 341 -12.15 15.26 14.59
N ALA A 342 -12.78 14.90 15.72
CA ALA A 342 -14.24 14.84 15.83
C ALA A 342 -14.91 16.19 15.57
N VAL A 343 -14.38 17.26 16.18
CA VAL A 343 -14.87 18.64 15.97
C VAL A 343 -14.69 19.05 14.50
N SER A 344 -13.53 18.77 13.90
CA SER A 344 -13.26 19.11 12.50
C SER A 344 -14.27 18.45 11.56
N VAL A 345 -14.51 17.14 11.71
CA VAL A 345 -15.49 16.39 10.91
C VAL A 345 -16.91 16.90 11.15
N TYR A 346 -17.28 17.21 12.40
CA TYR A 346 -18.59 17.79 12.70
C TYR A 346 -18.79 19.15 12.00
N LEU A 347 -17.81 20.05 12.06
CA LEU A 347 -17.87 21.36 11.42
C LEU A 347 -17.99 21.26 9.88
N MET A 348 -17.33 20.27 9.26
CA MET A 348 -17.43 20.02 7.80
C MET A 348 -18.89 19.80 7.36
N VAL A 349 -19.70 19.14 8.19
CA VAL A 349 -21.10 18.79 7.87
C VAL A 349 -22.06 19.91 8.26
N THR A 350 -21.87 20.54 9.42
CA THR A 350 -22.88 21.45 10.00
C THR A 350 -22.88 22.84 9.37
N ILE A 351 -21.72 23.42 9.10
CA ILE A 351 -21.62 24.86 8.74
C ILE A 351 -22.01 25.12 7.27
N ARG A 352 -22.03 24.08 6.42
CA ARG A 352 -22.38 24.14 4.99
C ARG A 352 -21.71 25.31 4.24
N ASN A 353 -20.46 25.63 4.61
CA ASN A 353 -19.63 26.62 3.95
C ASN A 353 -18.36 25.92 3.44
N ILE A 354 -18.02 26.12 2.17
CA ILE A 354 -16.91 25.39 1.53
C ILE A 354 -15.55 25.71 2.16
N TRP A 355 -15.30 26.96 2.56
CA TRP A 355 -14.03 27.38 3.16
C TRP A 355 -13.86 26.80 4.56
N VAL A 356 -14.93 26.72 5.33
CA VAL A 356 -14.93 26.05 6.63
C VAL A 356 -14.71 24.55 6.44
N CYS A 357 -15.38 23.93 5.45
CA CYS A 357 -15.20 22.51 5.16
C CYS A 357 -13.76 22.19 4.73
N TYR A 358 -13.18 22.98 3.82
CA TYR A 358 -11.78 22.85 3.42
C TYR A 358 -10.82 23.04 4.59
N THR A 359 -10.99 24.09 5.40
CA THR A 359 -10.09 24.36 6.54
C THR A 359 -10.19 23.26 7.59
N SER A 360 -11.39 22.79 7.91
CA SER A 360 -11.61 21.66 8.82
C SER A 360 -11.02 20.37 8.27
N TYR A 361 -11.11 20.12 6.97
CA TYR A 361 -10.48 18.96 6.34
C TYR A 361 -8.95 19.01 6.41
N LEU A 362 -8.34 20.18 6.21
CA LEU A 362 -6.90 20.40 6.40
C LEU A 362 -6.48 20.08 7.84
N LEU A 363 -7.24 20.59 8.81
CA LEU A 363 -6.98 20.35 10.24
C LEU A 363 -7.14 18.87 10.59
N PHE A 364 -8.19 18.23 10.08
CA PHE A 364 -8.43 16.79 10.22
C PHE A 364 -7.25 15.96 9.71
N ARG A 365 -6.81 16.17 8.46
CA ARG A 365 -5.68 15.43 7.86
C ARG A 365 -4.38 15.63 8.64
N ALA A 366 -4.06 16.88 8.98
CA ALA A 366 -2.83 17.19 9.72
C ALA A 366 -2.84 16.54 11.11
N THR A 367 -3.97 16.63 11.82
CA THR A 367 -4.13 16.06 13.16
C THR A 367 -4.07 14.53 13.13
N TYR A 368 -4.71 13.90 12.14
CA TYR A 368 -4.62 12.47 11.94
C TYR A 368 -3.17 12.01 11.71
N MET A 369 -2.43 12.71 10.84
CA MET A 369 -1.02 12.38 10.57
C MET A 369 -0.12 12.58 11.80
N LEU A 370 -0.38 13.57 12.65
CA LEU A 370 0.29 13.70 13.95
C LEU A 370 -0.02 12.51 14.85
N LEU A 371 -1.30 12.21 15.04
CA LEU A 371 -1.79 11.16 15.92
C LEU A 371 -1.25 9.78 15.51
N ILE A 372 -1.20 9.48 14.21
CA ILE A 372 -0.68 8.21 13.71
C ILE A 372 0.84 8.10 13.85
N THR A 373 1.57 9.21 13.69
CA THR A 373 3.03 9.26 13.87
C THR A 373 3.42 9.13 15.34
N ILE A 374 2.58 9.62 16.26
CA ILE A 374 2.78 9.46 17.70
C ILE A 374 2.47 8.04 18.18
N ALA A 375 1.47 7.40 17.56
CA ALA A 375 1.06 6.04 17.88
C ALA A 375 1.96 4.95 17.29
N THR A 376 2.86 5.31 16.36
CA THR A 376 3.86 4.43 15.74
C THR A 376 5.21 4.62 16.40
#